data_AF-A0A7S1I6Z9-F1
#
_entry.id   AF-A0A7S1I6Z9-F1
#
_cell.length_a   1.000
_cell.length_b   1.000
_cell.length_c   1.000
_cell.angle_alpha   90.00
_cell.angle_beta   90.00
_cell.angle_gamma   90.00
#
_symmetry.space_group_name_H-M   'P 1'
#
loop_
_entity.id
_entity.type
_entity.pdbx_description
1 polymer ?
#
loop_
_entity_poly.entity_id
_entity_poly.type
_entity_poly.pdbx_seq_one_letter_code
_entity_poly.pdbx_strand_id
1 'polypeptide(L)'
;VQLDTAGPRAMSETERAQRSKCSSRAQRQLSKITVDKDEIASFTRFAKQMENYASVVAAEVVNAIQHTPADRKLAVWYSLDSIVNEIGDPYLTLFAPHLSSLIDGCMPPGKGDTERGYVRLLSTWQGKTGPMKLGAPR
;
A
#
# COMPACT_ATOMS: atom_id res chain seq x y z
N VAL A 1 -38.73 12.28 22.92
CA VAL A 1 -37.58 12.44 21.99
C VAL A 1 -36.99 11.07 21.78
N GLN A 2 -37.30 10.45 20.64
CA GLN A 2 -36.84 9.10 20.31
C GLN A 2 -35.42 9.25 19.73
N LEU A 3 -34.42 8.77 20.45
CA LEU A 3 -33.03 8.75 19.99
C LEU A 3 -32.88 7.56 19.04
N ASP A 4 -32.81 7.84 17.74
CA ASP A 4 -32.43 6.86 16.74
C ASP A 4 -30.99 6.41 16.99
N THR A 5 -30.85 5.27 17.67
CA THR A 5 -29.65 4.45 17.64
C THR A 5 -29.45 3.90 16.24
N ALA A 6 -28.76 4.67 15.39
CA ALA A 6 -28.27 4.18 14.11
C ALA A 6 -27.21 3.10 14.37
N GLY A 7 -27.62 1.84 14.33
CA GLY A 7 -26.71 0.70 14.23
C GLY A 7 -25.82 0.80 12.98
N PRO A 8 -24.71 0.05 12.90
CA PRO A 8 -23.81 0.11 11.76
C PRO A 8 -24.57 -0.18 10.46
N ARG A 9 -24.58 0.80 9.56
CA ARG A 9 -25.28 0.75 8.28
C ARG A 9 -24.81 -0.51 7.52
N ALA A 10 -25.72 -1.46 7.31
CA ALA A 10 -25.40 -2.69 6.59
C ALA A 10 -24.91 -2.33 5.18
N MET A 11 -23.71 -2.78 4.80
CA MET A 11 -23.16 -2.52 3.46
C MET A 11 -24.07 -3.11 2.39
N SER A 12 -24.42 -2.31 1.39
CA SER A 12 -25.22 -2.75 0.26
C SER A 12 -24.51 -3.86 -0.52
N GLU A 13 -25.28 -4.69 -1.21
CA GLU A 13 -24.72 -5.75 -2.07
C GLU A 13 -23.84 -5.16 -3.18
N THR A 14 -24.21 -3.98 -3.69
CA THR A 14 -23.44 -3.24 -4.70
C THR A 14 -22.09 -2.80 -4.18
N GLU A 15 -22.01 -2.27 -2.95
CA GLU A 15 -20.75 -1.88 -2.31
C GLU A 15 -19.85 -3.10 -2.06
N ARG A 16 -20.42 -4.21 -1.59
CA ARG A 16 -19.68 -5.47 -1.41
C ARG A 16 -19.12 -5.99 -2.73
N ALA A 17 -19.93 -6.00 -3.79
CA ALA A 17 -19.49 -6.40 -5.12
C ALA A 17 -18.36 -5.49 -5.65
N GLN A 18 -18.45 -4.18 -5.42
CA GLN A 18 -17.44 -3.24 -5.87
C GLN A 18 -16.12 -3.38 -5.10
N ARG A 19 -16.18 -3.60 -3.77
CA ARG A 19 -14.99 -3.92 -2.95
C ARG A 19 -14.31 -5.20 -3.43
N SER A 20 -15.08 -6.25 -3.72
CA SER A 20 -14.54 -7.52 -4.24
C SER A 20 -13.85 -7.33 -5.59
N LYS A 21 -14.46 -6.58 -6.51
CA LYS A 21 -13.87 -6.26 -7.82
C LYS A 21 -12.58 -5.44 -7.68
N CYS A 22 -12.57 -4.47 -6.76
CA CYS A 22 -11.41 -3.64 -6.46
C CYS A 22 -10.24 -4.51 -5.97
N SER A 23 -10.46 -5.35 -4.95
CA SER A 23 -9.47 -6.30 -4.43
C SER A 23 -8.93 -7.23 -5.52
N SER A 24 -9.84 -7.88 -6.27
CA SER A 24 -9.45 -8.84 -7.33
C SER A 24 -8.61 -8.18 -8.42
N ARG A 25 -8.93 -6.93 -8.80
CA ARG A 25 -8.16 -6.18 -9.79
C ARG A 25 -6.80 -5.77 -9.26
N ALA A 26 -6.73 -5.29 -8.01
CA ALA A 26 -5.48 -4.92 -7.36
C ALA A 26 -4.52 -6.13 -7.29
N GLN A 27 -5.00 -7.28 -6.80
CA GLN A 27 -4.22 -8.52 -6.74
C GLN A 27 -3.67 -8.92 -8.11
N ARG A 28 -4.51 -8.90 -9.15
CA ARG A 28 -4.09 -9.26 -10.50
C ARG A 28 -2.99 -8.35 -11.03
N GLN A 29 -3.10 -7.03 -10.85
CA GLN A 29 -2.07 -6.09 -11.29
C GLN A 29 -0.77 -6.29 -10.50
N LEU A 30 -0.86 -6.32 -9.17
CA LEU A 30 0.29 -6.49 -8.28
C LEU A 30 1.02 -7.83 -8.47
N SER A 31 0.30 -8.90 -8.82
CA SER A 31 0.92 -10.23 -9.04
C SER A 31 1.88 -10.29 -10.23
N LYS A 32 1.76 -9.33 -11.16
CA LYS A 32 2.51 -9.26 -12.41
C LYS A 32 3.35 -7.99 -12.56
N ILE A 33 3.25 -7.07 -11.59
CA ILE A 33 3.88 -5.75 -11.69
C ILE A 33 5.40 -5.87 -11.72
N THR A 34 6.01 -5.07 -12.58
CA THR A 34 7.46 -4.94 -12.72
C THR A 34 7.89 -3.52 -12.34
N VAL A 35 9.20 -3.26 -12.42
CA VAL A 35 9.75 -1.91 -12.19
C VAL A 35 9.51 -0.96 -13.37
N ASP A 36 8.75 -1.40 -14.38
CA ASP A 36 8.32 -0.57 -15.50
C ASP A 36 7.47 0.62 -15.00
N LYS A 37 7.82 1.82 -15.45
CA LYS A 37 7.19 3.05 -15.00
C LYS A 37 5.74 3.17 -15.45
N ASP A 38 5.41 2.66 -16.62
CA ASP A 38 4.05 2.72 -17.16
C ASP A 38 3.13 1.76 -16.41
N GLU A 39 3.65 0.60 -15.98
CA GLU A 39 2.90 -0.33 -15.12
C GLU A 39 2.61 0.27 -13.73
N ILE A 40 3.63 0.90 -13.13
CA ILE A 40 3.48 1.59 -11.84
C ILE A 40 2.48 2.74 -11.97
N ALA A 41 2.62 3.61 -12.97
CA ALA A 41 1.71 4.73 -13.20
C ALA A 41 0.27 4.25 -13.49
N SER A 42 0.12 3.14 -14.22
CA SER A 42 -1.18 2.51 -14.47
C SER A 42 -1.83 2.03 -13.17
N PHE A 43 -1.06 1.42 -12.28
CA PHE A 43 -1.56 1.01 -10.96
C PHE A 43 -1.91 2.21 -10.07
N THR A 44 -1.10 3.27 -10.07
CA THR A 44 -1.40 4.52 -9.35
C THR A 44 -2.68 5.17 -9.87
N ARG A 45 -2.90 5.21 -11.18
CA ARG A 45 -4.16 5.69 -11.76
C ARG A 45 -5.35 4.83 -11.32
N PHE A 46 -5.19 3.51 -11.25
CA PHE A 46 -6.22 2.63 -10.72
C PHE A 46 -6.51 2.92 -9.24
N ALA A 47 -5.49 3.11 -8.40
CA ALA A 47 -5.64 3.46 -6.99
C ALA A 47 -6.40 4.79 -6.83
N LYS A 48 -6.11 5.78 -7.68
CA LYS A 48 -6.84 7.06 -7.71
C LYS A 48 -8.31 6.88 -8.08
N GLN A 49 -8.62 6.03 -9.06
CA GLN A 49 -10.02 5.73 -9.42
C GLN A 49 -10.79 4.99 -8.33
N MET A 50 -10.08 4.30 -7.43
CA MET A 50 -10.66 3.48 -6.36
C MET A 50 -10.48 4.12 -4.99
N GLU A 51 -10.36 5.44 -4.89
CA GLU A 51 -10.11 6.15 -3.63
C GLU A 51 -11.22 5.91 -2.58
N ASN A 52 -12.48 5.78 -3.00
CA ASN A 52 -13.60 5.37 -2.13
C ASN A 52 -13.42 3.97 -1.52
N TYR A 53 -12.51 3.16 -2.08
CA TYR A 53 -12.12 1.83 -1.64
C TYR A 53 -10.63 1.78 -1.29
N ALA A 54 -10.00 2.91 -0.94
CA ALA A 54 -8.57 3.01 -0.68
C ALA A 54 -8.09 2.01 0.38
N SER A 55 -8.90 1.73 1.41
CA SER A 55 -8.59 0.70 2.42
C SER A 55 -8.42 -0.70 1.83
N VAL A 56 -9.17 -1.03 0.77
CA VAL A 56 -9.05 -2.31 0.06
C VAL A 56 -7.77 -2.32 -0.76
N VAL A 57 -7.51 -1.27 -1.55
CA VAL A 57 -6.28 -1.17 -2.36
C VAL A 57 -5.03 -1.21 -1.47
N ALA A 58 -5.03 -0.45 -0.38
CA ALA A 58 -3.92 -0.43 0.57
C ALA A 58 -3.65 -1.80 1.18
N ALA A 59 -4.69 -2.52 1.60
CA ALA A 59 -4.55 -3.88 2.13
C ALA A 59 -3.92 -4.84 1.10
N GLU A 60 -4.30 -4.74 -0.18
CA GLU A 60 -3.71 -5.59 -1.23
C GLU A 60 -2.24 -5.24 -1.52
N VAL A 61 -1.87 -3.96 -1.46
CA VAL A 61 -0.47 -3.53 -1.60
C VAL A 61 0.38 -4.05 -0.44
N VAL A 62 -0.09 -3.88 0.80
CA VAL A 62 0.59 -4.39 2.01
C VAL A 62 0.75 -5.91 1.92
N ASN A 63 -0.32 -6.62 1.56
CA ASN A 63 -0.32 -8.07 1.37
C ASN A 63 0.68 -8.50 0.28
N ALA A 64 0.71 -7.79 -0.85
CA ALA A 64 1.63 -8.06 -1.94
C ALA A 64 3.09 -7.87 -1.51
N ILE A 65 3.43 -6.84 -0.73
CA ILE A 65 4.81 -6.63 -0.23
C ILE A 65 5.25 -7.80 0.66
N GLN A 66 4.35 -8.31 1.50
CA GLN A 66 4.66 -9.39 2.44
C GLN A 66 4.92 -10.73 1.73
N HIS A 67 4.10 -11.06 0.72
CA HIS A 67 4.08 -12.39 0.12
C HIS A 67 4.78 -12.49 -1.25
N THR A 68 5.15 -11.37 -1.86
CA THR A 68 5.85 -11.38 -3.15
C THR A 68 7.31 -11.83 -2.97
N PRO A 69 7.86 -12.66 -3.89
CA PRO A 69 9.28 -13.01 -3.91
C PRO A 69 10.22 -11.79 -3.94
N ALA A 70 11.39 -11.90 -3.31
CA ALA A 70 12.30 -10.78 -3.06
C ALA A 70 12.74 -10.02 -4.33
N ASP A 71 12.89 -10.72 -5.45
CA ASP A 71 13.23 -10.19 -6.78
C ASP A 71 12.14 -9.28 -7.38
N ARG A 72 10.88 -9.42 -6.92
CA ARG A 72 9.74 -8.62 -7.41
C ARG A 72 9.19 -7.65 -6.36
N LYS A 73 9.62 -7.75 -5.09
CA LYS A 73 9.15 -6.86 -4.02
C LYS A 73 9.39 -5.37 -4.34
N LEU A 74 10.50 -5.05 -4.99
CA LEU A 74 10.85 -3.66 -5.32
C LEU A 74 9.79 -2.96 -6.18
N ALA A 75 9.19 -3.67 -7.14
CA ALA A 75 8.11 -3.12 -7.99
C ALA A 75 6.86 -2.74 -7.17
N VAL A 76 6.50 -3.59 -6.21
CA VAL A 76 5.37 -3.34 -5.31
C VAL A 76 5.66 -2.13 -4.40
N TRP A 77 6.89 -2.01 -3.91
CA TRP A 77 7.33 -0.85 -3.13
C TRP A 77 7.30 0.45 -3.94
N TYR A 78 7.75 0.45 -5.19
CA TYR A 78 7.61 1.62 -6.06
C TYR A 78 6.16 1.98 -6.36
N SER A 79 5.26 0.99 -6.39
CA SER A 79 3.82 1.24 -6.53
C SER A 79 3.24 1.94 -5.30
N LEU A 80 3.60 1.47 -4.10
CA LEU A 80 3.24 2.10 -2.84
C LEU A 80 3.79 3.55 -2.76
N ASP A 81 5.04 3.76 -3.18
CA ASP A 81 5.67 5.08 -3.24
C ASP A 81 4.98 6.02 -4.23
N SER A 82 4.71 5.57 -5.46
CA SER A 82 3.99 6.37 -6.46
C SER A 82 2.60 6.76 -5.98
N ILE A 83 1.85 5.86 -5.35
CA ILE A 83 0.53 6.17 -4.76
C ILE A 83 0.63 7.29 -3.72
N VAL A 84 1.60 7.21 -2.80
CA VAL A 84 1.76 8.24 -1.76
C VAL A 84 2.31 9.56 -2.31
N ASN A 85 3.14 9.51 -3.35
CA ASN A 85 3.63 10.72 -4.01
C ASN A 85 2.54 11.45 -4.80
N GLU A 86 1.71 10.71 -5.55
CA GLU A 86 0.77 11.31 -6.50
C GLU A 86 -0.63 11.55 -5.92
N ILE A 87 -1.05 10.75 -4.94
CA ILE A 87 -2.40 10.81 -4.35
C ILE A 87 -2.31 11.34 -2.92
N GLY A 88 -1.40 10.80 -2.11
CA GLY A 88 -1.26 11.20 -0.70
C GLY A 88 -2.32 10.53 0.18
N ASP A 89 -3.12 11.31 0.89
CA ASP A 89 -4.23 10.77 1.69
C ASP A 89 -5.40 10.30 0.80
N PRO A 90 -6.14 9.25 1.22
CA PRO A 90 -6.03 8.53 2.49
C PRO A 90 -4.94 7.44 2.53
N TYR A 91 -4.22 7.21 1.42
CA TYR A 91 -3.23 6.13 1.31
C TYR A 91 -2.05 6.29 2.27
N LEU A 92 -1.55 7.52 2.45
CA LEU A 92 -0.49 7.80 3.42
C LEU A 92 -0.90 7.34 4.82
N THR A 93 -2.09 7.76 5.28
CA THR A 93 -2.65 7.34 6.58
C THR A 93 -2.85 5.83 6.68
N LEU A 94 -3.27 5.17 5.60
CA LEU A 94 -3.49 3.73 5.57
C LEU A 94 -2.18 2.92 5.57
N PHE A 95 -1.12 3.40 4.94
CA PHE A 95 0.16 2.71 4.89
C PHE A 95 1.00 2.93 6.15
N ALA A 96 0.93 4.12 6.76
CA ALA A 96 1.79 4.51 7.88
C ALA A 96 1.93 3.46 9.01
N PRO A 97 0.84 2.80 9.48
CA PRO A 97 0.94 1.79 10.54
C PRO A 97 1.70 0.52 10.15
N HIS A 98 1.76 0.20 8.85
CA HIS A 98 2.37 -1.03 8.34
C HIS A 98 3.85 -0.88 7.99
N LEU A 99 4.31 0.36 7.77
CA LEU A 99 5.64 0.60 7.20
C LEU A 99 6.74 -0.08 7.99
N SER A 100 6.81 0.09 9.32
CA SER A 100 7.85 -0.55 10.15
C SER A 100 7.93 -2.05 9.90
N SER A 101 6.80 -2.75 9.96
CA SER A 101 6.74 -4.21 9.72
C SER A 101 7.11 -4.59 8.29
N LEU A 102 6.72 -3.79 7.30
CA LEU A 102 7.05 -4.05 5.90
C LEU A 102 8.55 -3.90 5.64
N ILE A 103 9.19 -2.94 6.29
CA ILE A 103 10.62 -2.66 6.19
C ILE A 103 11.43 -3.79 6.80
N ASP A 104 11.07 -4.20 8.03
CA ASP A 104 11.72 -5.29 8.76
C ASP A 104 11.66 -6.61 7.96
N GLY A 105 10.55 -6.85 7.26
CA GLY A 105 10.35 -8.04 6.42
C GLY A 105 10.91 -7.97 4.99
N CYS A 106 11.49 -6.83 4.57
CA CYS A 106 11.98 -6.62 3.20
C CYS A 106 13.49 -6.50 3.08
N MET A 107 14.24 -6.27 4.17
CA MET A 107 15.69 -6.21 4.17
C MET A 107 16.27 -7.64 4.07
N PRO A 108 16.71 -8.12 2.90
CA PRO A 108 17.38 -9.41 2.83
C PRO A 108 18.80 -9.21 3.39
N PRO A 109 19.32 -10.09 4.26
CA PRO A 109 20.71 -10.01 4.66
C PRO A 109 21.60 -10.15 3.41
N GLY A 110 22.34 -9.09 3.04
CA GLY A 110 23.46 -9.16 2.10
C GLY A 110 23.24 -8.76 0.63
N LYS A 111 22.22 -7.97 0.25
CA LYS A 111 22.12 -7.40 -1.12
C LYS A 111 22.18 -5.87 -1.12
N GLY A 112 23.40 -5.34 -1.20
CA GLY A 112 23.71 -3.92 -1.05
C GLY A 112 23.03 -2.95 -2.03
N ASP A 113 22.60 -3.39 -3.21
CA ASP A 113 21.91 -2.51 -4.19
C ASP A 113 20.40 -2.38 -3.90
N THR A 114 19.78 -3.48 -3.50
CA THR A 114 18.38 -3.52 -3.07
C THR A 114 18.18 -2.77 -1.76
N GLU A 115 19.13 -2.94 -0.83
CA GLU A 115 19.18 -2.22 0.45
C GLU A 115 19.24 -0.70 0.27
N ARG A 116 20.03 -0.18 -0.68
CA ARG A 116 20.07 1.27 -0.97
C ARG A 116 18.73 1.81 -1.48
N GLY A 117 18.01 1.04 -2.30
CA GLY A 117 16.68 1.40 -2.77
C GLY A 117 15.68 1.50 -1.62
N TYR A 118 15.71 0.52 -0.71
CA TYR A 118 14.92 0.51 0.51
C TYR A 118 15.27 1.67 1.44
N VAL A 119 16.55 1.91 1.73
CA VAL A 119 16.99 3.03 2.58
C VAL A 119 16.56 4.38 2.01
N ARG A 120 16.62 4.57 0.68
CA ARG A 120 16.16 5.82 0.04
C ARG A 120 14.65 6.01 0.16
N LEU A 121 13.88 4.93 0.01
CA LEU A 121 12.43 4.91 0.26
C LEU A 121 12.16 5.30 1.73
N LEU A 122 12.83 4.66 2.69
CA LEU A 122 12.70 4.98 4.11
C LEU A 122 12.91 6.45 4.44
N SER A 123 14.01 7.03 3.95
CA SER A 123 14.32 8.45 4.19
C SER A 123 13.26 9.37 3.60
N THR A 124 12.68 9.01 2.45
CA THR A 124 11.61 9.77 1.81
C THR A 124 10.33 9.73 2.66
N TRP A 125 10.03 8.57 3.25
CA TRP A 125 8.82 8.36 4.03
C TRP A 125 8.90 8.91 5.46
N GLN A 126 10.09 8.91 6.08
CA GLN A 126 10.34 9.64 7.33
C GLN A 126 10.10 11.15 7.15
N GLY A 127 10.43 11.72 5.99
CA GLY A 127 10.12 13.13 5.70
C GLY A 127 8.61 13.42 5.59
N LYS A 128 7.80 12.45 5.18
CA LYS A 128 6.36 12.60 4.91
C LYS A 128 5.44 12.23 6.08
N THR A 129 5.87 11.30 6.92
CA THR A 129 5.06 10.78 8.04
C THR A 129 5.39 11.44 9.39
N GLY A 130 6.27 12.45 9.39
CA GLY A 130 6.89 12.97 10.61
C GLY A 130 7.93 12.00 11.18
N PRO A 131 8.42 12.19 12.42
CA PRO A 131 9.31 11.21 13.05
C PRO A 131 8.57 9.88 13.20
N MET A 132 8.75 9.07 12.17
CA MET A 132 8.29 7.70 12.09
C MET A 132 8.80 7.04 13.36
N LYS A 133 7.89 6.61 14.24
CA LYS A 133 8.22 5.66 15.30
C LYS A 133 8.48 4.31 14.62
N LEU A 134 9.54 4.24 13.82
CA LEU A 134 10.21 3.00 13.50
C LEU A 134 10.59 2.45 14.86
N GLY A 135 9.86 1.44 15.30
CA GLY A 135 10.19 0.77 16.54
C GLY A 135 11.65 0.39 16.43
N ALA A 136 12.47 0.82 17.39
CA ALA A 136 13.86 0.44 17.43
C ALA A 136 13.95 -1.07 17.22
N PRO A 137 14.85 -1.57 16.34
CA PRO A 137 15.00 -2.99 16.14
C PRO A 137 15.24 -3.63 17.50
N ARG A 138 14.39 -4.61 17.86
CA ARG A 138 14.60 -5.46 19.03
C ARG A 138 15.68 -6.49 18.74
#